data_AF-A0A212SBT7-F1
#
_entry.id   AF-A0A212SBT7-F1
#
_cell.length_a   1.000
_cell.length_b   1.000
_cell.length_c   1.000
_cell.angle_alpha   90.00
_cell.angle_beta   90.00
_cell.angle_gamma   90.00
#
_symmetry.space_group_name_H-M   'P 1'
#
loop_
_entity.id
_entity.type
_entity.pdbx_description
1 polymer ?
#
loop_
_entity_poly.entity_id
_entity_poly.type
_entity_poly.pdbx_seq_one_letter_code
_entity_poly.pdbx_strand_id
1 'polypeptide(L)'
;MVLFNEDIKTLDDLFVHTLEDIYYAEHKITKALPDMIAKATDPQLKQGFEKHLGETRNQVQRLERVFQMHGREPQAVTCPAIDGIISEAEDVAGDTADKQVLDAALVASAQAVEHYEITRYGSLVAWARQLGRDDCAQVLEETLAEEKAADQALTQVAESHLNARAASSQGATSSSATGNGHSRGNQDNGAGLSPYLRGERPVAAEMRQGSMAARENARVDLASGLSTKLAENMEVLGADGQHVGVIDHIEGASIELKKDDPAAHGRHHFIPLDWVASVDQAARLNLSAEDAWNRWTAA
;
A
#
# COMPACT_ATOMS: atom_id res chain seq x y z
N MET A 1 24.74 8.59 -23.00
CA MET A 1 24.07 8.04 -21.81
C MET A 1 25.07 7.10 -21.15
N VAL A 2 25.71 7.55 -20.07
CA VAL A 2 26.64 6.69 -19.32
C VAL A 2 25.76 5.83 -18.43
N LEU A 3 25.58 4.56 -18.80
CA LEU A 3 24.62 3.65 -18.15
C LEU A 3 25.12 3.11 -16.81
N PHE A 4 26.43 3.14 -16.55
CA PHE A 4 27.03 2.75 -15.27
C PHE A 4 28.27 3.62 -15.01
N ASN A 5 28.27 4.36 -13.91
CA ASN A 5 29.44 5.05 -13.40
C ASN A 5 29.89 4.31 -12.13
N GLU A 6 31.13 3.83 -12.06
CA GLU A 6 31.63 2.93 -11.00
C GLU A 6 32.01 3.67 -9.69
N ASP A 7 31.35 4.79 -9.40
CA ASP A 7 31.72 5.65 -8.26
C ASP A 7 31.24 5.10 -6.91
N ILE A 8 30.22 4.24 -6.89
CA ILE A 8 29.71 3.58 -5.69
C ILE A 8 30.42 2.23 -5.51
N LYS A 9 31.32 2.11 -4.53
CA LYS A 9 32.16 0.92 -4.33
C LYS A 9 31.91 0.21 -3.01
N THR A 10 31.35 0.91 -2.03
CA THR A 10 31.10 0.42 -0.69
C THR A 10 29.65 0.68 -0.27
N LEU A 11 29.23 0.03 0.82
CA LEU A 11 27.91 0.30 1.40
C LEU A 11 27.82 1.74 1.95
N ASP A 12 28.94 2.31 2.39
CA ASP A 12 29.02 3.71 2.80
C ASP A 12 28.79 4.66 1.62
N ASP A 13 29.42 4.38 0.47
CA ASP A 13 29.18 5.15 -0.76
C ASP A 13 27.70 5.07 -1.19
N LEU A 14 27.09 3.88 -1.10
CA LEU A 14 25.69 3.68 -1.44
C LEU A 14 24.75 4.39 -0.46
N PHE A 15 25.09 4.37 0.83
CA PHE A 15 24.37 5.10 1.87
C PHE A 15 24.38 6.60 1.57
N VAL A 16 25.56 7.18 1.31
CA VAL A 16 25.67 8.62 1.02
C VAL A 16 24.98 8.98 -0.29
N HIS A 17 25.16 8.20 -1.36
CA HIS A 17 24.44 8.43 -2.61
C HIS A 17 22.93 8.44 -2.41
N THR A 18 22.40 7.49 -1.64
CA THR A 18 20.95 7.41 -1.38
C THR A 18 20.47 8.54 -0.47
N LEU A 19 21.34 9.02 0.43
CA LEU A 19 21.07 10.20 1.27
C LEU A 19 20.99 11.47 0.42
N GLU A 20 21.87 11.62 -0.58
CA GLU A 20 21.85 12.73 -1.56
C GLU A 20 20.60 12.68 -2.46
N ASP A 21 20.19 11.47 -2.89
CA ASP A 21 18.97 11.26 -3.67
C ASP A 21 17.71 11.65 -2.91
N ILE A 22 17.56 11.17 -1.65
CA ILE A 22 16.36 11.47 -0.86
C ILE A 22 16.34 12.95 -0.43
N TYR A 23 17.50 13.57 -0.18
CA TYR A 23 17.58 15.01 0.08
C TYR A 23 17.08 15.85 -1.11
N TYR A 24 17.42 15.44 -2.34
CA TYR A 24 16.83 16.07 -3.52
C TYR A 24 15.32 15.85 -3.62
N ALA A 25 14.84 14.63 -3.33
CA ALA A 25 13.42 14.29 -3.39
C ALA A 25 12.58 15.16 -2.45
N GLU A 26 13.00 15.29 -1.19
CA GLU A 26 12.36 16.12 -0.17
C GLU A 26 12.25 17.59 -0.61
N HIS A 27 13.33 18.13 -1.20
CA HIS A 27 13.33 19.48 -1.79
C HIS A 27 12.41 19.63 -3.00
N LYS A 28 12.14 18.56 -3.74
CA LYS A 28 11.16 18.55 -4.83
C LYS A 28 9.73 18.45 -4.29
N ILE A 29 9.50 17.59 -3.30
CA ILE A 29 8.20 17.39 -2.66
C ILE A 29 7.74 18.68 -1.98
N THR A 30 8.61 19.37 -1.24
CA THR A 30 8.28 20.68 -0.64
C THR A 30 7.85 21.75 -1.66
N LYS A 31 8.27 21.63 -2.92
CA LYS A 31 7.88 22.53 -4.02
C LYS A 31 6.60 22.09 -4.73
N ALA A 32 6.34 20.79 -4.80
CA ALA A 32 5.14 20.23 -5.44
C ALA A 32 3.90 20.28 -4.55
N LEU A 33 4.06 20.05 -3.24
CA LEU A 33 2.95 20.02 -2.27
C LEU A 33 2.05 21.28 -2.29
N PRO A 34 2.58 22.52 -2.39
CA PRO A 34 1.73 23.71 -2.53
C PRO A 34 0.72 23.64 -3.68
N ASP A 35 1.11 23.06 -4.82
CA ASP A 35 0.23 22.92 -5.98
C ASP A 35 -0.81 21.83 -5.74
N MET A 36 -0.44 20.71 -5.09
CA MET A 36 -1.39 19.68 -4.67
C MET A 36 -2.43 20.22 -3.67
N ILE A 37 -1.99 21.01 -2.68
CA ILE A 37 -2.85 21.70 -1.70
C ILE A 37 -3.85 22.64 -2.40
N ALA A 38 -3.40 23.32 -3.46
CA ALA A 38 -4.25 24.23 -4.22
C ALA A 38 -5.29 23.48 -5.08
N LYS A 39 -4.94 22.30 -5.62
CA LYS A 39 -5.83 21.46 -6.43
C LYS A 39 -6.83 20.65 -5.60
N ALA A 40 -6.46 20.22 -4.40
CA ALA A 40 -7.31 19.43 -3.53
C ALA A 40 -8.60 20.17 -3.15
N THR A 41 -9.74 19.51 -3.31
CA THR A 41 -11.06 20.07 -3.00
C THR A 41 -11.65 19.51 -1.71
N ASP A 42 -11.20 18.33 -1.30
CA ASP A 42 -11.55 17.75 -0.03
C ASP A 42 -10.80 18.41 1.14
N PRO A 43 -11.49 18.91 2.19
CA PRO A 43 -10.84 19.59 3.31
C PRO A 43 -9.89 18.69 4.10
N GLN A 44 -10.19 17.40 4.25
CA GLN A 44 -9.35 16.49 5.02
C GLN A 44 -8.09 16.13 4.24
N LEU A 45 -8.22 15.90 2.93
CA LEU A 45 -7.07 15.69 2.06
C LEU A 45 -6.15 16.91 2.04
N LYS A 46 -6.72 18.11 1.88
CA LYS A 46 -5.98 19.37 1.88
C LYS A 46 -5.20 19.58 3.19
N GLN A 47 -5.86 19.36 4.34
CA GLN A 47 -5.21 19.45 5.64
C GLN A 47 -4.08 18.41 5.78
N GLY A 48 -4.26 17.21 5.24
CA GLY A 48 -3.23 16.18 5.17
C GLY A 48 -1.97 16.67 4.45
N PHE A 49 -2.13 17.26 3.25
CA PHE A 49 -1.01 17.83 2.49
C PHE A 49 -0.36 19.03 3.19
N GLU A 50 -1.13 19.91 3.82
CA GLU A 50 -0.60 21.04 4.59
C GLU A 50 0.24 20.57 5.80
N LYS A 51 -0.22 19.53 6.49
CA LYS A 51 0.52 18.87 7.57
C LYS A 51 1.81 18.26 7.04
N HIS A 52 1.71 17.44 5.99
CA HIS A 52 2.86 16.76 5.42
C HIS A 52 3.91 17.75 4.91
N LEU A 53 3.52 18.86 4.25
CA LEU A 53 4.46 19.93 3.88
C LEU A 53 5.25 20.52 5.08
N GLY A 54 4.62 20.58 6.26
CA GLY A 54 5.30 20.96 7.49
C GLY A 54 6.31 19.89 7.95
N GLU A 55 5.93 18.62 7.84
CA GLU A 55 6.78 17.45 8.15
C GLU A 55 7.97 17.37 7.19
N THR A 56 7.76 17.41 5.87
CA THR A 56 8.78 17.46 4.81
C THR A 56 9.85 18.52 5.05
N ARG A 57 9.46 19.73 5.49
CA ARG A 57 10.44 20.79 5.84
C ARG A 57 11.30 20.43 7.04
N ASN A 58 10.77 19.71 8.02
CA ASN A 58 11.53 19.22 9.16
C ASN A 58 12.40 18.01 8.76
N GLN A 59 11.92 17.15 7.86
CA GLN A 59 12.65 16.00 7.33
C GLN A 59 13.89 16.44 6.56
N VAL A 60 13.81 17.51 5.75
CA VAL A 60 14.98 18.18 5.16
C VAL A 60 16.02 18.58 6.22
N GLN A 61 15.60 19.16 7.35
CA GLN A 61 16.51 19.53 8.43
C GLN A 61 17.11 18.29 9.14
N ARG A 62 16.34 17.21 9.28
CA ARG A 62 16.85 15.93 9.79
C ARG A 62 17.91 15.35 8.87
N LEU A 63 17.70 15.38 7.55
CA LEU A 63 18.70 14.96 6.57
C LEU A 63 19.98 15.79 6.67
N GLU A 64 19.88 17.11 6.78
CA GLU A 64 21.06 17.98 6.97
C GLU A 64 21.84 17.62 8.24
N ARG A 65 21.13 17.28 9.32
CA ARG A 65 21.76 16.75 10.53
C ARG A 65 22.43 15.40 10.29
N VAL A 66 21.82 14.48 9.54
CA VAL A 66 22.42 13.17 9.21
C VAL A 66 23.68 13.36 8.36
N PHE A 67 23.67 14.26 7.37
CA PHE A 67 24.88 14.64 6.62
C PHE A 67 26.00 15.12 7.54
N GLN A 68 25.70 16.05 8.45
CA GLN A 68 26.67 16.56 9.42
C GLN A 68 27.22 15.46 10.34
N MET A 69 26.35 14.60 10.87
CA MET A 69 26.75 13.45 11.68
C MET A 69 27.63 12.49 10.90
N HIS A 70 27.35 12.32 9.60
CA HIS A 70 28.15 11.50 8.68
C HIS A 70 29.46 12.18 8.24
N GLY A 71 29.68 13.47 8.54
CA GLY A 71 30.87 14.21 8.14
C GLY A 71 30.88 14.59 6.67
N ARG A 72 29.70 14.77 6.06
CA ARG A 72 29.51 15.18 4.66
C ARG A 72 28.69 16.47 4.60
N GLU A 73 28.91 17.26 3.57
CA GLU A 73 28.04 18.41 3.28
C GLU A 73 26.77 17.91 2.58
N PRO A 74 25.59 18.47 2.89
CA PRO A 74 24.35 18.14 2.17
C PRO A 74 24.50 18.44 0.69
N GLN A 75 24.26 17.44 -0.15
CA GLN A 75 24.28 17.59 -1.59
C GLN A 75 22.99 17.02 -2.19
N ALA A 76 22.33 17.82 -3.01
CA ALA A 76 21.17 17.38 -3.77
C ALA A 76 21.64 16.84 -5.12
N VAL A 77 21.60 15.52 -5.28
CA VAL A 77 21.81 14.86 -6.58
C VAL A 77 20.46 14.62 -7.22
N THR A 78 20.34 14.95 -8.51
CA THR A 78 19.08 14.75 -9.24
C THR A 78 18.65 13.29 -9.13
N CYS A 79 17.44 13.08 -8.63
CA CYS A 79 16.82 11.77 -8.54
C CYS A 79 15.75 11.64 -9.64
N PRO A 80 15.98 10.88 -10.72
CA PRO A 80 14.99 10.71 -11.79
C PRO A 80 13.69 10.04 -11.33
N ALA A 81 13.75 9.24 -10.27
CA ALA A 81 12.59 8.50 -9.77
C ALA A 81 11.52 9.47 -9.23
N ILE A 82 11.89 10.37 -8.31
CA ILE A 82 10.92 11.32 -7.74
C ILE A 82 10.46 12.36 -8.77
N ASP A 83 11.35 12.78 -9.69
CA ASP A 83 10.96 13.67 -10.80
C ASP A 83 9.90 12.98 -11.68
N GLY A 84 10.04 11.68 -11.94
CA GLY A 84 9.06 10.89 -12.67
C GLY A 84 7.72 10.76 -11.94
N ILE A 85 7.74 10.43 -10.65
CA ILE A 85 6.52 10.30 -9.82
C ILE A 85 5.76 11.64 -9.75
N ILE A 86 6.47 12.75 -9.54
CA ILE A 86 5.85 14.08 -9.51
C ILE A 86 5.29 14.46 -10.89
N SER A 87 6.03 14.19 -11.97
CA SER A 87 5.54 14.44 -13.34
C SER A 87 4.27 13.64 -13.63
N GLU A 88 4.21 12.36 -13.24
CA GLU A 88 3.02 11.53 -13.39
C GLU A 88 1.84 12.10 -12.61
N ALA A 89 2.07 12.56 -11.37
CA ALA A 89 1.06 13.21 -10.55
C ALA A 89 0.52 14.50 -11.20
N GLU A 90 1.41 15.32 -11.79
CA GLU A 90 1.06 16.54 -12.50
C GLU A 90 0.21 16.26 -13.74
N ASP A 91 0.59 15.25 -14.55
CA ASP A 91 -0.11 14.83 -15.77
C ASP A 91 -1.51 14.30 -15.42
N VAL A 92 -1.60 13.35 -14.48
CA VAL A 92 -2.88 12.78 -14.05
C VAL A 92 -3.81 13.86 -13.48
N ALA A 93 -3.28 14.77 -12.66
CA ALA A 93 -4.06 15.88 -12.12
C ALA A 93 -4.45 16.91 -13.20
N GLY A 94 -3.66 17.08 -14.25
CA GLY A 94 -3.96 17.95 -15.40
C GLY A 94 -5.05 17.37 -16.31
N ASP A 95 -5.06 16.05 -16.48
CA ASP A 95 -6.02 15.32 -17.32
C ASP A 95 -7.35 15.02 -16.61
N THR A 96 -7.43 15.26 -15.29
CA THR A 96 -8.62 14.97 -14.49
C THR A 96 -9.53 16.19 -14.34
N ALA A 97 -10.63 16.22 -15.10
CA ALA A 97 -11.58 17.33 -15.10
C ALA A 97 -12.59 17.33 -13.93
N ASP A 98 -13.01 16.14 -13.48
CA ASP A 98 -13.97 16.02 -12.37
C ASP A 98 -13.26 16.18 -11.02
N LYS A 99 -13.78 17.06 -10.17
CA LYS A 99 -13.15 17.40 -8.88
C LYS A 99 -13.11 16.23 -7.89
N GLN A 100 -14.12 15.36 -7.91
CA GLN A 100 -14.16 14.19 -7.02
C GLN A 100 -13.16 13.14 -7.48
N VAL A 101 -13.02 12.95 -8.80
CA VAL A 101 -11.98 12.09 -9.38
C VAL A 101 -10.60 12.69 -9.14
N LEU A 102 -10.46 14.02 -9.20
CA LEU A 102 -9.19 14.71 -8.95
C LEU A 102 -8.69 14.45 -7.53
N ASP A 103 -9.53 14.53 -6.50
CA ASP A 103 -9.10 14.23 -5.14
C ASP A 103 -8.65 12.76 -4.98
N ALA A 104 -9.30 11.81 -5.65
CA ALA A 104 -8.87 10.41 -5.68
C ALA A 104 -7.54 10.20 -6.43
N ALA A 105 -7.31 10.96 -7.51
CA ALA A 105 -6.03 10.95 -8.21
C ALA A 105 -4.90 11.56 -7.38
N LEU A 106 -5.18 12.67 -6.68
CA LEU A 106 -4.21 13.35 -5.81
C LEU A 106 -3.79 12.47 -4.63
N VAL A 107 -4.74 11.78 -3.98
CA VAL A 107 -4.40 10.88 -2.86
C VAL A 107 -3.56 9.70 -3.36
N ALA A 108 -3.90 9.08 -4.50
CA ALA A 108 -3.12 7.98 -5.06
C ALA A 108 -1.69 8.43 -5.46
N SER A 109 -1.56 9.63 -6.04
CA SER A 109 -0.27 10.21 -6.40
C SER A 109 0.60 10.49 -5.18
N ALA A 110 0.00 11.03 -4.10
CA ALA A 110 0.71 11.23 -2.85
C ALA A 110 1.18 9.90 -2.24
N GLN A 111 0.34 8.86 -2.23
CA GLN A 111 0.76 7.54 -1.76
C GLN A 111 1.93 6.95 -2.56
N ALA A 112 2.00 7.19 -3.87
CA ALA A 112 3.16 6.78 -4.67
C ALA A 112 4.46 7.47 -4.21
N VAL A 113 4.38 8.76 -3.83
CA VAL A 113 5.50 9.49 -3.21
C VAL A 113 5.86 8.88 -1.85
N GLU A 114 4.90 8.68 -0.95
CA GLU A 114 5.15 8.10 0.38
C GLU A 114 5.81 6.71 0.28
N HIS A 115 5.35 5.85 -0.63
CA HIS A 115 5.93 4.52 -0.82
C HIS A 115 7.37 4.56 -1.34
N TYR A 116 7.69 5.55 -2.18
CA TYR A 116 9.06 5.81 -2.60
C TYR A 116 9.92 6.19 -1.38
N GLU A 117 9.46 7.11 -0.55
CA GLU A 117 10.18 7.59 0.63
C GLU A 117 10.34 6.50 1.70
N ILE A 118 9.28 5.75 2.00
CA ILE A 118 9.31 4.59 2.91
C ILE A 118 10.38 3.58 2.48
N THR A 119 10.50 3.34 1.17
CA THR A 119 11.53 2.44 0.62
C THR A 119 12.94 2.99 0.83
N ARG A 120 13.14 4.29 0.55
CA ARG A 120 14.45 4.95 0.70
C ARG A 120 14.88 5.05 2.16
N TYR A 121 14.02 5.57 3.02
CA TYR A 121 14.31 5.69 4.45
C TYR A 121 14.47 4.33 5.12
N GLY A 122 13.64 3.33 4.78
CA GLY A 122 13.81 1.96 5.28
C GLY A 122 15.18 1.38 4.94
N SER A 123 15.66 1.60 3.71
CA SER A 123 16.99 1.17 3.27
C SER A 123 18.10 1.92 4.01
N LEU A 124 18.01 3.26 4.12
CA LEU A 124 18.99 4.10 4.82
C LEU A 124 19.11 3.73 6.30
N VAL A 125 18.00 3.48 6.99
CA VAL A 125 18.00 3.04 8.39
C VAL A 125 18.72 1.70 8.55
N ALA A 126 18.39 0.72 7.70
CA ALA A 126 19.02 -0.60 7.75
C ALA A 126 20.53 -0.53 7.49
N TRP A 127 20.95 0.25 6.50
CA TRP A 127 22.37 0.42 6.16
C TRP A 127 23.13 1.22 7.22
N ALA A 128 22.53 2.27 7.78
CA ALA A 128 23.14 3.02 8.89
C ALA A 128 23.47 2.09 10.06
N ARG A 129 22.52 1.22 10.47
CA ARG A 129 22.76 0.21 11.51
C ARG A 129 23.88 -0.76 11.11
N GLN A 130 23.88 -1.24 9.87
CA GLN A 130 24.92 -2.14 9.35
C GLN A 130 26.33 -1.51 9.36
N LEU A 131 26.42 -0.20 9.17
CA LEU A 131 27.65 0.58 9.23
C LEU A 131 28.05 1.00 10.66
N GLY A 132 27.30 0.59 11.69
CA GLY A 132 27.54 0.99 13.08
C GLY A 132 27.18 2.45 13.37
N ARG A 133 26.27 3.03 12.59
CA ARG A 133 25.82 4.42 12.64
C ARG A 133 24.41 4.51 13.24
N ASP A 134 24.24 3.93 14.42
CA ASP A 134 22.95 3.93 15.14
C ASP A 134 22.44 5.35 15.43
N ASP A 135 23.38 6.30 15.55
CA ASP A 135 23.10 7.73 15.70
C ASP A 135 22.33 8.30 14.49
N CYS A 136 22.76 7.96 13.28
CA CYS A 136 22.09 8.35 12.03
C CYS A 136 20.78 7.59 11.85
N ALA A 137 20.78 6.28 12.14
CA ALA A 137 19.60 5.42 12.02
C ALA A 137 18.44 5.96 12.87
N GLN A 138 18.70 6.36 14.12
CA GLN A 138 17.66 6.90 14.99
C GLN A 138 17.00 8.16 14.43
N VAL A 139 17.77 9.07 13.82
CA VAL A 139 17.22 10.29 13.20
C VAL A 139 16.40 9.96 11.96
N LEU A 140 16.87 9.03 11.12
CA LEU A 140 16.17 8.60 9.91
C LEU A 140 14.89 7.80 10.22
N GLU A 141 14.85 7.07 11.34
CA GLU A 141 13.67 6.36 11.82
C GLU A 141 12.52 7.28 12.19
N GLU A 142 12.81 8.50 12.69
CA GLU A 142 11.78 9.51 12.94
C GLU A 142 11.06 9.89 11.63
N THR A 143 11.83 10.17 10.57
CA THR A 143 11.25 10.46 9.25
C THR A 143 10.49 9.27 8.68
N LEU A 144 11.08 8.06 8.72
CA LEU A 144 10.41 6.84 8.27
C LEU A 144 9.05 6.61 8.97
N ALA A 145 8.95 6.95 10.25
CA ALA A 145 7.71 6.83 11.01
C ALA A 145 6.67 7.88 10.57
N GLU A 146 7.10 9.09 10.25
CA GLU A 146 6.24 10.14 9.70
C GLU A 146 5.67 9.74 8.34
N GLU A 147 6.48 9.23 7.40
CA GLU A 147 5.97 8.84 6.06
C GLU A 147 4.98 7.68 6.13
N LYS A 148 5.27 6.69 6.98
CA LYS A 148 4.33 5.59 7.23
C LYS A 148 3.00 6.10 7.81
N ALA A 149 3.05 7.10 8.68
CA ALA A 149 1.84 7.70 9.24
C ALA A 149 1.10 8.55 8.21
N ALA A 150 1.81 9.26 7.33
CA ALA A 150 1.24 10.02 6.22
C ALA A 150 0.52 9.09 5.23
N ASP A 151 1.17 8.03 4.75
CA ASP A 151 0.54 7.02 3.87
C ASP A 151 -0.70 6.38 4.53
N GLN A 152 -0.60 6.02 5.81
CA GLN A 152 -1.74 5.46 6.53
C GLN A 152 -2.90 6.46 6.63
N ALA A 153 -2.61 7.75 6.79
CA ALA A 153 -3.63 8.80 6.80
C ALA A 153 -4.26 8.99 5.42
N LEU A 154 -3.45 8.99 4.35
CA LEU A 154 -3.92 9.06 2.97
C LEU A 154 -4.84 7.88 2.63
N THR A 155 -4.45 6.65 3.00
CA THR A 155 -5.27 5.44 2.85
C THR A 155 -6.63 5.60 3.53
N GLN A 156 -6.67 6.10 4.76
CA GLN A 156 -7.93 6.31 5.49
C GLN A 156 -8.84 7.32 4.78
N VAL A 157 -8.29 8.42 4.28
CA VAL A 157 -9.07 9.42 3.54
C VAL A 157 -9.59 8.84 2.22
N ALA A 158 -8.74 8.10 1.50
CA ALA A 158 -9.09 7.42 0.25
C ALA A 158 -10.26 6.44 0.43
N GLU A 159 -10.16 5.52 1.38
CA GLU A 159 -11.15 4.47 1.63
C GLU A 159 -12.43 4.98 2.30
N SER A 160 -12.32 6.00 3.16
CA SER A 160 -13.49 6.49 3.91
C SER A 160 -14.51 7.19 3.01
N HIS A 161 -14.06 7.99 2.03
CA HIS A 161 -15.00 8.74 1.20
C HIS A 161 -14.48 9.17 -0.19
N LEU A 162 -13.18 9.39 -0.41
CA LEU A 162 -12.74 9.92 -1.71
C LEU A 162 -13.01 8.95 -2.84
N ASN A 163 -12.65 7.68 -2.68
CA ASN A 163 -12.83 6.66 -3.72
C ASN A 163 -14.31 6.42 -4.01
N ALA A 164 -15.16 6.40 -2.96
CA ALA A 164 -16.60 6.26 -3.12
C ALA A 164 -17.22 7.47 -3.86
N ARG A 165 -16.78 8.69 -3.55
CA ARG A 165 -17.22 9.91 -4.25
C ARG A 165 -16.78 9.88 -5.71
N ALA A 166 -15.51 9.59 -5.99
CA ALA A 166 -14.98 9.47 -7.35
C ALA A 166 -15.74 8.41 -8.17
N ALA A 167 -16.02 7.23 -7.60
CA ALA A 167 -16.78 6.17 -8.26
C ALA A 167 -18.23 6.57 -8.57
N SER A 168 -18.81 7.46 -7.76
CA SER A 168 -20.16 8.01 -7.98
C SER A 168 -20.20 9.18 -8.95
N SER A 169 -19.04 9.72 -9.38
CA SER A 169 -18.98 10.81 -10.33
C SER A 169 -19.51 10.31 -11.69
N GLN A 170 -20.61 10.89 -12.14
CA GLN A 170 -21.07 10.66 -13.49
C GLN A 170 -20.15 11.47 -14.39
N GLY A 171 -19.17 10.80 -15.02
CA GLY A 171 -18.30 11.43 -16.02
C GLY A 171 -19.17 12.28 -16.94
N ALA A 172 -18.78 13.55 -17.14
CA ALA A 172 -19.58 14.55 -17.83
C ALA A 172 -20.01 14.03 -19.21
N THR A 173 -21.17 13.38 -19.26
CA THR A 173 -21.82 13.00 -20.50
C THR A 173 -22.41 14.29 -21.03
N SER A 174 -21.72 14.82 -22.04
CA SER A 174 -22.25 15.78 -22.98
C SER A 174 -23.53 15.23 -23.60
N SER A 175 -24.67 15.48 -22.95
CA SER A 175 -25.97 15.39 -23.62
C SER A 175 -26.32 16.77 -24.17
N SER A 176 -25.59 17.16 -25.23
CA SER A 176 -26.10 18.11 -26.22
C SER A 176 -26.82 17.31 -27.30
N ALA A 177 -28.12 17.07 -27.12
CA ALA A 177 -29.00 16.62 -28.19
C ALA A 177 -30.39 17.28 -28.03
N THR A 178 -30.52 18.42 -28.73
CA THR A 178 -31.69 18.85 -29.51
C THR A 178 -33.10 18.57 -28.98
N GLY A 179 -33.84 19.64 -28.70
CA GLY A 179 -35.28 19.59 -28.47
C GLY A 179 -36.11 19.28 -29.72
N ASN A 180 -37.23 18.59 -29.52
CA ASN A 180 -38.60 18.82 -30.02
C ASN A 180 -39.42 17.60 -29.53
N GLY A 181 -40.34 17.68 -28.56
CA GLY A 181 -41.66 18.28 -28.69
C GLY A 181 -42.71 17.24 -29.15
N HIS A 182 -43.45 16.60 -28.23
CA HIS A 182 -44.92 16.47 -28.26
C HIS A 182 -45.50 15.56 -27.16
N SER A 183 -46.63 16.03 -26.63
CA SER A 183 -47.43 15.61 -25.48
C SER A 183 -48.13 14.25 -25.61
N ARG A 184 -48.40 13.60 -24.46
CA ARG A 184 -49.75 13.38 -23.92
C ARG A 184 -49.68 12.58 -22.60
N GLY A 185 -50.44 13.05 -21.61
CA GLY A 185 -50.42 12.53 -20.25
C GLY A 185 -51.26 11.28 -20.02
N ASN A 186 -51.11 10.73 -18.83
CA ASN A 186 -52.16 10.03 -18.12
C ASN A 186 -51.90 10.13 -16.60
N GLN A 187 -52.88 10.63 -15.86
CA GLN A 187 -52.98 10.53 -14.41
C GLN A 187 -53.66 9.19 -14.09
N ASP A 188 -53.18 8.44 -13.09
CA ASP A 188 -53.97 8.13 -11.90
C ASP A 188 -53.28 7.16 -10.91
N ASN A 189 -53.24 7.63 -9.65
CA ASN A 189 -53.60 6.97 -8.39
C ASN A 189 -52.81 5.74 -7.86
N GLY A 190 -51.90 6.02 -6.91
CA GLY A 190 -52.16 5.86 -5.47
C GLY A 190 -52.30 4.45 -4.86
N ALA A 191 -51.22 3.97 -4.23
CA ALA A 191 -51.13 3.14 -3.00
C ALA A 191 -49.62 2.83 -2.84
N GLY A 192 -48.92 2.94 -1.72
CA GLY A 192 -49.27 2.84 -0.32
C GLY A 192 -48.14 2.04 0.34
N LEU A 193 -47.64 2.56 1.48
CA LEU A 193 -46.88 1.86 2.52
C LEU A 193 -45.34 1.76 2.39
N SER A 194 -44.69 2.74 3.02
CA SER A 194 -43.53 2.51 3.91
C SER A 194 -44.01 1.73 5.14
N PRO A 195 -43.22 0.77 5.67
CA PRO A 195 -42.49 1.06 6.91
C PRO A 195 -41.16 0.30 7.06
N TYR A 196 -40.16 0.92 7.70
CA TYR A 196 -39.45 0.38 8.88
C TYR A 196 -38.23 1.25 9.22
N LEU A 197 -38.43 2.17 10.17
CA LEU A 197 -37.37 2.71 11.04
C LEU A 197 -37.76 2.41 12.49
N ARG A 198 -37.11 1.39 13.08
CA ARG A 198 -36.83 1.14 14.52
C ARG A 198 -36.45 -0.34 14.65
N GLY A 199 -35.32 -0.77 15.19
CA GLY A 199 -34.27 -0.11 15.94
C GLY A 199 -33.81 -1.10 17.00
N GLU A 200 -32.56 -1.57 16.95
CA GLU A 200 -31.86 -2.19 18.07
C GLU A 200 -30.37 -1.83 17.96
N ARG A 201 -29.79 -1.34 19.07
CA ARG A 201 -28.35 -1.08 19.21
C ARG A 201 -27.63 -2.43 19.39
N PRO A 202 -26.34 -2.49 19.04
CA PRO A 202 -25.39 -2.98 20.02
C PRO A 202 -24.30 -1.94 20.28
N VAL A 203 -24.13 -1.64 21.56
CA VAL A 203 -22.94 -1.00 22.11
C VAL A 203 -21.94 -2.12 22.35
N ALA A 204 -20.93 -2.24 21.48
CA ALA A 204 -19.57 -2.76 21.74
C ALA A 204 -18.87 -3.13 20.42
N ALA A 205 -18.10 -2.21 19.85
CA ALA A 205 -17.00 -2.53 18.92
C ALA A 205 -16.00 -1.37 18.79
N GLU A 206 -15.70 -0.68 19.90
CA GLU A 206 -14.47 0.11 19.97
C GLU A 206 -13.29 -0.85 20.21
N MET A 207 -12.19 -0.66 19.48
CA MET A 207 -10.92 -1.44 19.43
C MET A 207 -10.70 -2.37 18.23
N ARG A 208 -10.77 -1.96 16.94
CA ARG A 208 -10.21 -2.78 15.82
C ARG A 208 -9.66 -2.04 14.58
N GLN A 209 -9.12 -0.83 14.66
CA GLN A 209 -8.53 -0.16 13.47
C GLN A 209 -7.01 0.06 13.50
N GLY A 210 -6.32 -0.19 14.63
CA GLY A 210 -4.85 -0.22 14.69
C GLY A 210 -4.23 -1.50 14.12
N SER A 211 -4.80 -2.12 13.08
CA SER A 211 -4.61 -3.55 12.87
C SER A 211 -4.39 -4.05 11.45
N MET A 212 -4.55 -3.29 10.36
CA MET A 212 -4.31 -3.87 9.03
C MET A 212 -2.83 -4.00 8.73
N ALA A 213 -2.04 -2.92 8.72
CA ALA A 213 -0.59 -2.98 8.50
C ALA A 213 0.17 -3.77 9.60
N ALA A 214 -0.31 -3.72 10.85
CA ALA A 214 0.21 -4.56 11.92
C ALA A 214 -0.19 -6.05 11.75
N ARG A 215 -1.36 -6.36 11.16
CA ARG A 215 -1.72 -7.73 10.76
C ARG A 215 -0.98 -8.16 9.50
N GLU A 216 -0.68 -7.27 8.57
CA GLU A 216 0.06 -7.52 7.33
C GLU A 216 1.50 -7.87 7.68
N ASN A 217 2.18 -7.02 8.45
CA ASN A 217 3.54 -7.28 8.92
C ASN A 217 3.59 -8.48 9.86
N ALA A 218 2.64 -8.63 10.80
CA ALA A 218 2.55 -9.84 11.61
C ALA A 218 2.22 -11.08 10.79
N ARG A 219 1.52 -10.96 9.64
CA ARG A 219 1.28 -12.07 8.70
C ARG A 219 2.54 -12.43 7.93
N VAL A 220 3.35 -11.45 7.52
CA VAL A 220 4.65 -11.69 6.84
C VAL A 220 5.66 -12.30 7.82
N ASP A 221 5.72 -11.81 9.06
CA ASP A 221 6.55 -12.37 10.14
C ASP A 221 6.06 -13.77 10.56
N LEU A 222 4.75 -13.99 10.59
CA LEU A 222 4.16 -15.31 10.86
C LEU A 222 4.40 -16.28 9.69
N ALA A 223 4.20 -15.85 8.44
CA ALA A 223 4.42 -16.68 7.25
C ALA A 223 5.91 -17.07 7.12
N SER A 224 6.84 -16.15 7.38
CA SER A 224 8.27 -16.46 7.42
C SER A 224 8.61 -17.44 8.55
N GLY A 225 8.08 -17.25 9.76
CA GLY A 225 8.26 -18.19 10.87
C GLY A 225 7.58 -19.55 10.66
N LEU A 226 6.45 -19.62 9.97
CA LEU A 226 5.76 -20.88 9.64
C LEU A 226 6.48 -21.64 8.51
N SER A 227 7.03 -20.93 7.51
CA SER A 227 7.78 -21.53 6.41
C SER A 227 8.95 -22.39 6.90
N THR A 228 9.65 -21.93 7.95
CA THR A 228 10.79 -22.67 8.54
C THR A 228 10.40 -23.97 9.26
N LYS A 229 9.11 -24.19 9.51
CA LYS A 229 8.58 -25.38 10.19
C LYS A 229 7.92 -26.36 9.24
N LEU A 230 7.62 -25.94 8.01
CA LEU A 230 7.07 -26.82 6.99
C LEU A 230 8.17 -27.77 6.51
N ALA A 231 7.78 -29.01 6.22
CA ALA A 231 8.69 -30.03 5.73
C ALA A 231 8.03 -30.83 4.61
N GLU A 232 8.86 -31.36 3.71
CA GLU A 232 8.41 -32.33 2.70
C GLU A 232 7.77 -33.55 3.40
N ASN A 233 6.75 -34.13 2.77
CA ASN A 233 5.91 -35.20 3.30
C ASN A 233 5.00 -34.82 4.49
N MET A 234 4.93 -33.54 4.87
CA MET A 234 3.98 -33.08 5.87
C MET A 234 2.56 -33.06 5.29
N GLU A 235 1.59 -33.52 6.09
CA GLU A 235 0.17 -33.45 5.73
C GLU A 235 -0.33 -32.00 5.81
N VAL A 236 -1.19 -31.62 4.86
CA VAL A 236 -1.90 -30.35 4.84
C VAL A 236 -3.38 -30.60 5.13
N LEU A 237 -3.91 -29.90 6.14
CA LEU A 237 -5.30 -29.99 6.59
C LEU A 237 -6.01 -28.65 6.43
N GLY A 238 -7.29 -28.69 6.04
CA GLY A 238 -8.17 -27.53 6.07
C GLY A 238 -8.47 -27.07 7.51
N ALA A 239 -9.04 -25.88 7.64
CA ALA A 239 -9.52 -25.32 8.90
C ALA A 239 -10.63 -26.18 9.55
N ASP A 240 -11.32 -26.98 8.74
CA ASP A 240 -12.31 -28.00 9.10
C ASP A 240 -11.67 -29.34 9.51
N GLY A 241 -10.34 -29.44 9.46
CA GLY A 241 -9.58 -30.63 9.79
C GLY A 241 -9.59 -31.71 8.71
N GLN A 242 -10.18 -31.44 7.53
CA GLN A 242 -10.18 -32.38 6.43
C GLN A 242 -8.84 -32.35 5.67
N HIS A 243 -8.48 -33.49 5.08
CA HIS A 243 -7.25 -33.64 4.33
C HIS A 243 -7.28 -32.82 3.04
N VAL A 244 -6.23 -32.03 2.78
CA VAL A 244 -6.11 -31.21 1.56
C VAL A 244 -5.05 -31.77 0.61
N GLY A 245 -3.95 -32.28 1.16
CA GLY A 245 -2.86 -32.91 0.40
C GLY A 245 -1.63 -33.17 1.26
N VAL A 246 -0.54 -33.59 0.62
CA VAL A 246 0.78 -33.77 1.26
C VAL A 246 1.80 -32.87 0.57
N ILE A 247 2.65 -32.20 1.34
CA ILE A 247 3.70 -31.32 0.81
C ILE A 247 4.73 -32.16 0.04
N ASP A 248 4.96 -31.78 -1.22
CA ASP A 248 6.05 -32.31 -2.04
C ASP A 248 7.28 -31.40 -1.90
N HIS A 249 7.10 -30.11 -2.23
CA HIS A 249 8.16 -29.11 -2.19
C HIS A 249 7.63 -27.73 -1.79
N ILE A 250 8.51 -26.84 -1.35
CA ILE A 250 8.18 -25.46 -0.97
C ILE A 250 9.07 -24.54 -1.80
N GLU A 251 8.47 -23.72 -2.66
CA GLU A 251 9.19 -22.79 -3.53
C GLU A 251 8.72 -21.35 -3.26
N GLY A 252 9.60 -20.56 -2.66
CA GLY A 252 9.31 -19.16 -2.33
C GLY A 252 8.09 -19.01 -1.42
N ALA A 253 7.03 -18.38 -1.93
CA ALA A 253 5.78 -18.15 -1.22
C ALA A 253 4.69 -19.20 -1.56
N SER A 254 5.06 -20.32 -2.19
CA SER A 254 4.13 -21.35 -2.64
C SER A 254 4.51 -22.73 -2.10
N ILE A 255 3.51 -23.53 -1.79
CA ILE A 255 3.65 -24.93 -1.38
C ILE A 255 3.14 -25.79 -2.52
N GLU A 256 4.00 -26.68 -3.02
CA GLU A 256 3.65 -27.71 -3.99
C GLU A 256 3.15 -28.95 -3.27
N LEU A 257 1.97 -29.42 -3.64
CA LEU A 257 1.36 -30.65 -3.15
C LEU A 257 1.63 -31.80 -4.10
N LYS A 258 1.83 -32.98 -3.51
CA LYS A 258 2.13 -34.21 -4.24
C LYS A 258 1.01 -34.61 -5.18
N LYS A 259 1.38 -34.95 -6.42
CA LYS A 259 0.45 -35.45 -7.43
C LYS A 259 -0.17 -36.82 -7.12
N ASP A 260 0.49 -37.64 -6.31
CA ASP A 260 0.05 -38.99 -5.96
C ASP A 260 -0.89 -39.01 -4.74
N ASP A 261 -1.17 -37.83 -4.18
CA ASP A 261 -2.20 -37.65 -3.18
C ASP A 261 -3.61 -37.95 -3.75
N PRO A 262 -4.49 -38.65 -3.01
CA PRO A 262 -5.84 -38.95 -3.47
C PRO A 262 -6.66 -37.70 -3.87
N ALA A 263 -6.44 -36.56 -3.21
CA ALA A 263 -7.12 -35.31 -3.52
C ALA A 263 -6.57 -34.64 -4.78
N ALA A 264 -5.33 -34.92 -5.17
CA ALA A 264 -4.61 -34.23 -6.24
C ALA A 264 -4.89 -34.76 -7.65
N HIS A 265 -5.69 -35.83 -7.79
CA HIS A 265 -6.12 -36.39 -9.07
C HIS A 265 -4.99 -36.61 -10.11
N GLY A 266 -3.77 -36.95 -9.64
CA GLY A 266 -2.62 -37.22 -10.51
C GLY A 266 -1.86 -36.00 -11.00
N ARG A 267 -2.12 -34.79 -10.48
CA ARG A 267 -1.41 -33.54 -10.84
C ARG A 267 -0.89 -32.82 -9.61
N HIS A 268 0.25 -32.14 -9.76
CA HIS A 268 0.73 -31.24 -8.72
C HIS A 268 -0.20 -30.04 -8.60
N HIS A 269 -0.47 -29.64 -7.37
CA HIS A 269 -1.27 -28.46 -7.07
C HIS A 269 -0.48 -27.53 -6.17
N PHE A 270 -0.61 -26.24 -6.39
CA PHE A 270 0.06 -25.21 -5.61
C PHE A 270 -0.93 -24.46 -4.75
N ILE A 271 -0.57 -24.31 -3.49
CA ILE A 271 -1.28 -23.46 -2.53
C ILE A 271 -0.34 -22.36 -2.01
N PRO A 272 -0.84 -21.11 -1.88
CA PRO A 272 -0.08 -20.04 -1.26
C PRO A 272 0.30 -20.32 0.20
N LEU A 273 1.49 -19.88 0.60
CA LEU A 273 1.97 -19.99 1.99
C LEU A 273 1.12 -19.18 2.98
N ASP A 274 0.48 -18.09 2.52
CA ASP A 274 -0.39 -17.23 3.33
C ASP A 274 -1.73 -17.89 3.72
N TRP A 275 -2.05 -19.05 3.14
CA TRP A 275 -3.17 -19.89 3.59
C TRP A 275 -2.84 -20.67 4.85
N VAL A 276 -1.55 -20.87 5.20
CA VAL A 276 -1.15 -21.63 6.38
C VAL A 276 -1.39 -20.82 7.64
N ALA A 277 -2.29 -21.30 8.49
CA ALA A 277 -2.63 -20.69 9.79
C ALA A 277 -1.70 -21.16 10.91
N SER A 278 -1.29 -22.42 10.90
CA SER A 278 -0.39 -23.00 11.91
C SER A 278 0.34 -24.24 11.39
N VAL A 279 1.49 -24.54 11.98
CA VAL A 279 2.26 -25.75 11.70
C VAL A 279 2.59 -26.45 13.00
N ASP A 280 2.07 -27.68 13.16
CA ASP A 280 2.35 -28.58 14.28
C ASP A 280 2.87 -29.94 13.77
N GLN A 281 2.06 -30.99 13.85
CA GLN A 281 2.32 -32.27 13.17
C GLN A 281 1.86 -32.23 11.70
N ALA A 282 0.99 -31.27 11.37
CA ALA A 282 0.50 -31.00 10.02
C ALA A 282 0.50 -29.48 9.77
N ALA A 283 0.49 -29.09 8.50
CA ALA A 283 0.20 -27.72 8.10
C ALA A 283 -1.32 -27.52 8.10
N ARG A 284 -1.84 -26.57 8.90
CA ARG A 284 -3.27 -26.28 8.95
C ARG A 284 -3.57 -24.98 8.22
N LEU A 285 -4.54 -25.00 7.32
CA LEU A 285 -4.96 -23.84 6.55
C LEU A 285 -5.97 -22.96 7.32
N ASN A 286 -6.09 -21.71 6.89
CA ASN A 286 -7.13 -20.78 7.32
C ASN A 286 -8.43 -20.89 6.48
N LEU A 287 -8.47 -21.82 5.53
CA LEU A 287 -9.61 -22.16 4.66
C LEU A 287 -10.04 -23.61 4.88
N SER A 288 -11.30 -23.93 4.59
CA SER A 288 -11.78 -25.31 4.54
C SER A 288 -11.05 -26.12 3.44
N ALA A 289 -11.07 -27.44 3.51
CA ALA A 289 -10.48 -28.25 2.45
C ALA A 289 -11.16 -28.03 1.09
N GLU A 290 -12.50 -27.88 1.09
CA GLU A 290 -13.27 -27.58 -0.11
C GLU A 290 -12.88 -26.22 -0.73
N ASP A 291 -12.74 -25.18 0.10
CA ASP A 291 -12.26 -23.88 -0.37
C ASP A 291 -10.84 -23.95 -0.94
N ALA A 292 -9.97 -24.76 -0.35
CA ALA A 292 -8.61 -24.93 -0.84
C ALA A 292 -8.60 -25.61 -2.23
N TRP A 293 -9.35 -26.68 -2.42
CA TRP A 293 -9.45 -27.36 -3.73
C TRP A 293 -10.07 -26.49 -4.82
N ASN A 294 -11.00 -25.60 -4.45
CA ASN A 294 -11.61 -24.69 -5.42
C ASN A 294 -10.69 -23.55 -5.86
N ARG A 295 -9.62 -23.29 -5.11
CA ARG A 295 -8.76 -22.12 -5.29
C ARG A 295 -7.30 -22.46 -5.60
N TRP A 296 -6.87 -23.70 -5.37
CA TRP A 296 -5.52 -24.13 -5.68
C TRP A 296 -5.26 -24.05 -7.18
N THR A 297 -3.99 -23.96 -7.57
CA THR A 297 -3.60 -23.91 -8.98
C THR A 297 -2.98 -25.23 -9.38
N ALA A 298 -3.45 -25.84 -10.45
CA ALA A 298 -2.84 -27.06 -10.99
C ALA A 298 -1.62 -26.71 -11.85
N ALA A 299 -0.58 -27.53 -11.78
CA ALA A 299 0.55 -27.50 -12.71
C ALA A 299 0.14 -27.91 -14.14
#